data_AF-A0A2E7V379-F1
#
_entry.id   AF-A0A2E7V379-F1
#
_cell.length_a   1.000
_cell.length_b   1.000
_cell.length_c   1.000
_cell.angle_alpha   90.00
_cell.angle_beta   90.00
_cell.angle_gamma   90.00
#
_symmetry.space_group_name_H-M   'P 1'
#
loop_
_entity.id
_entity.type
_entity.pdbx_description
1 polymer ?
#
loop_
_entity_poly.entity_id
_entity_poly.type
_entity_poly.pdbx_seq_one_letter_code
_entity_poly.pdbx_strand_id
1 'polypeptide(L)' 'MASNVVGTITQVMGAVVDVHFDGELPPILNALHTTNSGQTLVMEVAQHLG' A
#
# COMPACT_ATOMS: atom_id res chain seq x y z
N MET A 1 12.71 9.66 10.62
CA MET A 1 12.18 8.35 11.10
C MET A 1 11.13 7.91 10.12
N ALA A 2 11.11 6.63 9.71
CA ALA A 2 10.06 6.15 8.81
C ALA A 2 8.71 6.22 9.54
N SER A 3 7.79 7.03 9.02
CA SER A 3 6.41 7.09 9.48
C SER A 3 5.72 5.79 9.10
N ASN A 4 5.24 5.04 10.09
CA ASN A 4 4.54 3.78 9.86
C ASN A 4 3.07 4.10 9.55
N VAL A 5 2.80 4.60 8.34
CA VAL A 5 1.46 4.96 7.88
C VAL A 5 0.72 3.68 7.48
N VAL A 6 -0.43 3.44 8.07
CA VAL A 6 -1.26 2.25 7.80
C VAL A 6 -2.40 2.65 6.87
N GLY A 7 -2.55 1.91 5.77
CA GLY A 7 -3.64 2.07 4.82
C GLY A 7 -4.54 0.85 4.77
N THR A 8 -5.71 1.02 4.15
CA THR A 8 -6.70 -0.06 3.95
C THR A 8 -6.78 -0.40 2.47
N ILE A 9 -6.68 -1.69 2.14
CA ILE A 9 -6.91 -2.16 0.76
C ILE A 9 -8.39 -1.96 0.41
N THR A 10 -8.66 -1.21 -0.64
CA THR A 10 -10.03 -0.93 -1.10
C THR A 10 -10.41 -1.79 -2.31
N GLN A 11 -9.44 -2.11 -3.17
CA GLN A 11 -9.67 -2.87 -4.39
C GLN A 11 -8.46 -3.71 -4.77
N VAL A 12 -8.72 -4.87 -5.37
CA VAL A 12 -7.69 -5.77 -5.90
C VAL A 12 -8.04 -6.13 -7.34
N MET A 13 -7.18 -5.74 -8.29
CA MET A 13 -7.32 -5.98 -9.72
C MET A 13 -6.09 -6.74 -10.24
N GLY A 14 -6.08 -8.06 -10.04
CA GLY A 14 -4.93 -8.88 -10.39
C GLY A 14 -3.69 -8.47 -9.56
N ALA A 15 -2.65 -7.97 -10.23
CA ALA A 15 -1.42 -7.50 -9.58
C ALA A 15 -1.48 -6.04 -9.10
N VAL A 16 -2.55 -5.30 -9.45
CA VAL A 16 -2.75 -3.91 -9.01
C VAL A 16 -3.64 -3.89 -7.78
N VAL A 17 -3.21 -3.19 -6.74
CA VAL A 17 -3.93 -3.09 -5.47
C VAL A 17 -4.09 -1.61 -5.11
N ASP A 18 -5.34 -1.17 -4.96
CA ASP A 18 -5.65 0.17 -4.49
C ASP A 18 -5.67 0.18 -2.96
N VAL A 19 -4.92 1.10 -2.36
CA VAL A 19 -4.80 1.27 -0.92
C VAL A 19 -5.20 2.70 -0.55
N HIS A 20 -6.20 2.84 0.30
CA HIS A 20 -6.62 4.12 0.85
C HIS A 20 -5.87 4.45 2.13
N PHE A 21 -5.45 5.70 2.24
CA PHE A 21 -4.85 6.27 3.46
C PHE A 21 -5.63 7.53 3.83
N ASP A 22 -5.98 7.68 5.10
CA ASP A 22 -6.74 8.84 5.61
C ASP A 22 -5.90 10.13 5.69
N GLY A 23 -4.58 10.04 5.48
CA GLY A 23 -3.63 11.14 5.69
C GLY A 23 -2.54 11.19 4.64
N GLU A 24 -1.29 11.36 5.07
CA GLU A 24 -0.15 11.47 4.17
C GLU A 24 0.03 10.19 3.35
N LEU A 25 0.09 10.35 2.02
CA LEU A 25 0.32 9.24 1.10
C LEU A 25 1.80 8.85 1.14
N PRO A 26 2.12 7.54 1.26
CA PRO A 26 3.50 7.09 1.14
C PRO A 26 4.09 7.48 -0.23
N PRO A 27 5.35 7.94 -0.30
CA PRO A 27 6.01 8.29 -1.55
C PRO A 27 5.93 7.21 -2.64
N ILE A 28 5.91 7.62 -3.90
CA ILE A 28 6.07 6.71 -5.05
C ILE A 28 7.41 5.96 -4.91
N LEU A 29 7.42 4.69 -5.34
CA LEU A 29 8.52 3.73 -5.18
C LEU A 29 8.73 3.20 -3.75
N ASN A 30 7.97 3.65 -2.74
CA ASN A 30 8.03 3.05 -1.41
C ASN A 30 7.36 1.68 -1.37
N ALA A 31 7.88 0.81 -0.51
CA ALA A 31 7.30 -0.50 -0.26
C ALA A 31 6.17 -0.44 0.78
N LEU A 32 5.03 -1.04 0.45
CA LEU A 32 3.95 -1.38 1.36
C LEU A 32 4.03 -2.86 1.72
N HIS A 33 3.79 -3.16 2.99
CA HIS A 33 3.85 -4.52 3.52
C HIS A 33 2.49 -4.91 4.06
N THR A 34 2.05 -6.13 3.74
CA THR A 34 0.88 -6.73 4.36
C THR A 34 1.07 -8.24 4.51
N THR A 35 0.25 -8.84 5.36
CA THR A 35 0.18 -10.30 5.48
C THR A 35 -1.12 -10.78 4.85
N ASN A 36 -1.02 -11.77 3.97
CA ASN A 36 -2.19 -12.48 3.45
C ASN A 36 -2.00 -13.98 3.67
N SER A 37 -2.90 -14.60 4.43
CA SER A 37 -2.89 -16.04 4.68
C SER A 37 -1.52 -16.55 5.19
N GLY A 38 -0.88 -15.79 6.08
CA GLY A 38 0.43 -16.12 6.66
C GLY A 38 1.64 -15.82 5.76
N GLN A 39 1.44 -15.32 4.54
CA GLN A 39 2.51 -14.92 3.65
C GLN A 39 2.70 -13.40 3.68
N THR A 40 3.96 -12.95 3.64
CA THR A 40 4.28 -11.52 3.50
C THR A 40 4.17 -11.13 2.04
N LEU A 41 3.33 -10.15 1.76
CA LEU A 41 3.23 -9.50 0.46
C LEU A 41 3.89 -8.14 0.54
N VAL A 42 4.76 -7.87 -0.42
CA VAL A 42 5.40 -6.57 -0.60
C VAL A 42 4.89 -5.98 -1.91
N MET A 43 4.38 -4.76 -1.84
CA MET A 43 3.88 -4.00 -2.99
C MET A 43 4.64 -2.69 -3.06
N GLU A 44 4.76 -2.12 -4.26
CA GLU A 44 5.39 -0.81 -4.45
C GLU A 44 4.32 0.23 -4.77
N VAL A 45 4.44 1.42 -4.19
CA VAL A 45 3.57 2.55 -4.54
C VAL A 45 3.91 3.00 -5.97
N ALA A 46 3.04 2.64 -6.92
CA ALA A 46 3.23 2.99 -8.32
C ALA A 46 2.78 4.42 -8.64
N GLN A 47 1.69 4.89 -8.05
CA GLN A 47 1.11 6.21 -8.29
C GLN A 47 0.19 6.64 -7.14
N HIS A 48 -0.10 7.94 -7.07
CA HIS A 48 -1.16 8.49 -6.24
C HIS A 48 -2.40 8.74 -7.09
N LEU A 49 -3.52 8.19 -6.67
CA LEU A 49 -4.83 8.47 -7.26
C LEU A 49 -5.48 9.59 -6.43
N GLY A 50 -5.95 10.62 -7.12
CA GLY A 50 -6.54 11.81 -6.49
C GLY A 50 -7.81 11.53 -5.70
#